data_AF-A0A1S2PYI0-F1
#
_entry.id   AF-A0A1S2PYI0-F1
#
_cell.length_a   1.000
_cell.length_b   1.000
_cell.length_c   1.000
_cell.angle_alpha   90.00
_cell.angle_beta   90.00
_cell.angle_gamma   90.00
#
_symmetry.space_group_name_H-M   'P 1'
#
loop_
_entity.id
_entity.type
_entity.pdbx_description
1 polymer ?
#
loop_
_entity_poly.entity_id
_entity_poly.type
_entity_poly.pdbx_seq_one_letter_code
_entity_poly.pdbx_strand_id
1 'polypeptide(L)' 'MRSGTTVTVVLEPRAQGSWPQPRSSNPMLALVTSSATDGKGVTRVTVRAARIGSASVAWGPESAPLFTLRLSVAAYPVQ' A
#
# COMPACT_ATOMS: atom_id res chain seq x y z
N MET A 1 7.41 5.15 10.03
CA MET A 1 8.38 5.23 8.90
C MET A 1 8.73 6.67 8.57
N ARG A 2 9.84 6.92 7.86
CA ARG A 2 10.24 8.28 7.43
C ARG A 2 9.50 8.69 6.15
N SER A 3 9.34 10.00 5.94
CA SER A 3 8.87 10.53 4.65
C SER A 3 9.89 10.19 3.55
N GLY A 4 9.41 9.90 2.36
CA GLY A 4 10.18 9.43 1.21
C GLY A 4 10.39 7.91 1.17
N THR A 5 10.17 7.19 2.28
CA THR A 5 10.31 5.73 2.30
C THR A 5 9.33 5.07 1.35
N THR A 6 9.84 4.08 0.61
CA THR A 6 9.04 3.22 -0.27
C THR A 6 8.84 1.87 0.39
N VAL A 7 7.61 1.37 0.38
CA VAL A 7 7.20 0.08 0.91
C VAL A 7 6.73 -0.77 -0.25
N THR A 8 7.33 -1.95 -0.42
CA THR A 8 6.85 -2.95 -1.37
C THR A 8 5.98 -3.95 -0.63
N VAL A 9 4.71 -4.00 -0.98
CA VAL A 9 3.77 -5.01 -0.49
C VAL A 9 3.76 -6.16 -1.49
N VAL A 10 4.05 -7.37 -1.01
CA VAL A 10 3.96 -8.60 -1.80
C VAL A 10 2.73 -9.35 -1.31
N LEU A 11 1.79 -9.59 -2.21
CA LEU A 11 0.56 -10.31 -1.94
C LEU A 11 0.58 -11.65 -2.69
N GLU A 12 0.44 -12.72 -1.92
CA GLU A 12 0.38 -14.08 -2.47
C GLU A 12 -0.85 -14.29 -3.35
N PRO A 13 -0.81 -15.22 -4.33
CA PRO A 13 -1.95 -15.50 -5.19
C PRO A 13 -3.19 -15.85 -4.36
N ARG A 14 -4.35 -15.33 -4.77
CA ARG A 14 -5.61 -15.66 -4.11
C ARG A 14 -6.17 -16.96 -4.66
N ALA A 15 -6.85 -17.71 -3.80
CA ALA A 15 -7.61 -18.89 -4.23
C ALA A 15 -8.73 -18.54 -5.23
N GLN A 16 -9.23 -17.30 -5.20
CA GLN A 16 -10.28 -16.82 -6.09
C GLN A 16 -9.96 -15.43 -6.63
N GLY A 17 -9.80 -15.35 -7.95
CA GLY A 17 -9.58 -14.11 -8.69
C GLY A 17 -8.24 -13.43 -8.40
N SER A 18 -8.04 -12.27 -9.00
CA SER A 18 -6.87 -11.42 -8.74
C SER A 18 -7.05 -10.57 -7.48
N TRP A 19 -5.95 -9.99 -7.00
CA TRP A 19 -6.03 -8.91 -6.01
C TRP A 19 -6.68 -7.68 -6.65
N PRO A 20 -7.71 -7.09 -6.01
CA PRO A 20 -8.28 -5.83 -6.46
C PRO A 20 -7.23 -4.70 -6.41
N GLN A 21 -7.43 -3.65 -7.20
CA GLN A 21 -6.53 -2.50 -7.18
C GLN A 21 -6.51 -1.85 -5.78
N PRO A 22 -5.33 -1.50 -5.25
CA PRO A 22 -5.20 -0.81 -3.98
C PRO A 22 -5.79 0.59 -4.05
N ARG A 23 -6.41 1.03 -2.95
CA ARG A 23 -6.90 2.40 -2.78
C ARG A 23 -6.30 3.01 -1.54
N SER A 24 -5.72 4.20 -1.69
CA SER A 24 -5.21 4.98 -0.57
C SER A 24 -6.31 5.83 0.02
N SER A 25 -6.41 5.88 1.35
CA SER A 25 -7.30 6.81 2.06
C SER A 25 -6.86 8.27 1.90
N ASN A 26 -5.58 8.50 1.57
CA ASN A 26 -5.04 9.82 1.29
C ASN A 26 -3.80 9.70 0.37
N PRO A 27 -3.98 9.82 -0.96
CA PRO A 27 -2.89 9.72 -1.93
C PRO A 27 -1.77 10.75 -1.77
N MET A 28 -2.03 11.87 -1.09
CA MET A 28 -1.00 12.87 -0.78
C MET A 28 -0.04 12.41 0.34
N LEU A 29 -0.47 11.49 1.20
CA LEU A 29 0.34 10.92 2.28
C LEU A 29 0.93 9.56 1.88
N ALA A 30 0.12 8.68 1.31
CA ALA A 30 0.51 7.35 0.88
C ALA A 30 0.14 7.15 -0.60
N LEU A 31 1.14 7.25 -1.48
CA LEU A 31 0.96 7.16 -2.92
C LEU A 31 1.25 5.73 -3.38
N VAL A 32 0.26 5.07 -3.99
CA VAL A 32 0.52 3.86 -4.76
C VAL A 32 1.21 4.28 -6.06
N THR A 33 2.46 3.85 -6.24
CA THR A 33 3.30 4.22 -7.39
C THR A 33 3.35 3.14 -8.45
N SER A 34 3.14 1.87 -8.08
CA SER A 34 2.98 0.77 -9.03
C SER A 34 2.19 -0.38 -8.41
N SER A 35 1.56 -1.17 -9.28
CA SER A 35 0.85 -2.41 -8.95
C SER A 35 0.96 -3.35 -10.14
N ALA A 36 1.59 -4.51 -9.96
CA ALA A 36 1.78 -5.49 -11.02
C ALA A 36 1.60 -6.91 -10.49
N THR A 37 0.92 -7.75 -11.28
CA THR A 37 0.77 -9.18 -11.02
C THR A 37 1.64 -9.95 -11.99
N ASP A 38 2.47 -10.87 -11.47
CA ASP A 38 3.29 -11.73 -12.32
C ASP A 38 2.52 -12.97 -12.83
N GLY A 39 3.15 -13.74 -13.72
CA GLY A 39 2.54 -14.95 -14.31
C GLY A 39 2.25 -16.07 -13.30
N LYS A 40 2.74 -15.96 -12.06
CA LYS A 40 2.42 -16.89 -10.96
C LYS A 40 1.27 -16.38 -10.09
N GLY A 41 0.71 -15.21 -10.40
CA GLY A 41 -0.39 -14.61 -9.66
C GLY A 41 0.05 -13.79 -8.43
N VAL A 42 1.35 -13.62 -8.21
CA VAL A 42 1.86 -12.79 -7.09
C VAL A 42 1.71 -11.32 -7.47
N THR A 43 1.05 -10.54 -6.63
CA THR A 43 0.90 -9.09 -6.82
C THR A 43 1.95 -8.32 -6.02
N ARG A 44 2.71 -7.46 -6.69
CA ARG A 44 3.65 -6.51 -6.06
C ARG A 44 3.13 -5.10 -6.19
N VAL A 45 2.96 -4.42 -5.05
CA VAL A 45 2.49 -3.03 -4.98
C VAL A 45 3.55 -2.17 -4.31
N THR A 46 3.92 -1.08 -4.97
CA THR A 46 4.89 -0.13 -4.43
C THR A 46 4.15 1.09 -3.88
N VAL A 47 4.28 1.34 -2.58
CA VAL A 47 3.65 2.47 -1.88
C VAL A 47 4.72 3.41 -1.36
N ARG A 48 4.65 4.68 -1.72
CA ARG A 48 5.53 5.73 -1.23
C ARG A 48 4.85 6.52 -0.10
N ALA A 49 5.50 6.60 1.05
CA ALA A 49 5.13 7.53 2.10
C ALA A 49 5.60 8.95 1.73
N ALA A 50 4.73 9.72 1.09
CA ALA A 50 5.09 11.02 0.53
C ALA A 50 5.21 12.10 1.61
N ARG A 51 4.36 12.09 2.64
CA ARG A 51 4.28 13.16 3.65
C ARG A 51 4.07 12.59 5.06
N ILE A 52 4.38 13.40 6.07
CA ILE A 52 4.13 13.09 7.48
C ILE A 52 2.61 12.98 7.71
N GLY A 53 2.21 12.03 8.56
CA GLY A 53 0.82 11.75 8.89
C GLY A 53 0.51 10.26 8.84
N SER A 54 -0.77 9.94 8.96
CA SER A 54 -1.25 8.56 8.93
C SER A 54 -2.21 8.35 7.76
N ALA A 55 -2.04 7.25 7.05
CA ALA A 55 -2.92 6.85 5.95
C ALA A 55 -3.06 5.33 5.92
N SER A 56 -4.11 4.84 5.25
CA SER A 56 -4.26 3.43 4.95
C SER A 56 -4.28 3.19 3.44
N VAL A 57 -3.80 2.02 3.03
CA VAL A 57 -3.98 1.50 1.68
C VAL A 57 -4.73 0.18 1.81
N ALA A 58 -5.90 0.08 1.15
CA ALA A 58 -6.77 -1.08 1.23
C ALA A 58 -6.94 -1.77 -0.13
N TRP A 59 -7.00 -3.09 -0.10
CA TRP A 59 -7.32 -3.95 -1.25
C TRP A 59 -8.70 -4.59 -1.01
N GLY A 60 -9.57 -4.56 -2.01
CA GLY A 60 -10.95 -5.08 -1.89
C GLY A 60 -12.01 -3.97 -1.88
N PRO A 61 -13.31 -4.32 -1.83
CA PRO A 61 -14.41 -3.36 -1.70
C PRO A 61 -14.25 -2.44 -0.49
N GLU A 62 -14.79 -1.21 -0.57
CA GLU A 62 -14.70 -0.24 0.53
C GLU A 62 -15.44 -0.72 1.78
N SER A 63 -16.59 -1.37 1.60
CA SER A 63 -17.39 -1.94 2.69
C SER A 63 -16.77 -3.20 3.32
N ALA A 64 -15.83 -3.86 2.63
CA ALA A 64 -15.24 -5.13 3.06
C ALA A 64 -13.81 -5.30 2.51
N PRO A 65 -12.82 -4.59 3.05
CA PRO A 65 -11.44 -4.72 2.59
C PRO A 65 -10.88 -6.11 2.92
N LEU A 66 -10.17 -6.70 1.95
CA LEU A 66 -9.51 -8.00 2.08
C LEU A 66 -8.17 -7.89 2.81
N PHE A 67 -7.46 -6.78 2.60
CA PHE A 67 -6.21 -6.46 3.27
C PHE A 67 -6.09 -4.94 3.41
N THR A 68 -5.53 -4.49 4.54
CA THR A 68 -5.28 -3.07 4.80
C THR A 68 -3.88 -2.88 5.36
N LEU A 69 -3.07 -2.09 4.65
CA LEU A 69 -1.80 -1.58 5.13
C LEU A 69 -2.05 -0.25 5.83
N ARG A 70 -1.64 -0.14 7.10
CA ARG A 70 -1.64 1.14 7.83
C ARG A 70 -0.24 1.72 7.85
N LEU A 71 -0.12 2.97 7.42
CA LEU A 71 1.15 3.70 7.33
C LEU A 71 1.11 4.87 8.30
N SER A 72 2.03 4.85 9.27
CA SER A 72 2.28 6.00 10.15
C SER A 72 3.65 6.57 9.80
N VAL A 73 3.64 7.76 9.20
CA VAL A 73 4.84 8.49 8.76
C VAL A 73 5.13 9.55 9.80
N ALA A 74 6.24 9.41 10.50
CA ALA A 74 6.66 10.35 11.54
C ALA A 74 7.84 11.19 11.05
N ALA A 75 7.92 12.43 11.54
CA ALA A 75 9.18 13.17 11.54
C ALA A 75 10.11 12.45 12.53
N TYR A 76 11.15 11.80 12.02
CA TYR A 76 12.24 11.37 12.88
C TYR A 76 13.25 12.50 12.93
N PRO A 77 13.48 13.15 14.08
CA PRO A 77 14.62 14.04 14.21
C PRO A 77 15.90 13.24 13.94
N VAL A 78 16.77 13.79 13.11
CA VAL A 78 18.13 13.26 12.94
C VAL A 78 18.86 13.65 14.23
N GLN A 79 19.30 12.66 15.02
CA GLN A 79 20.23 12.86 16.12
C GLN A 79 21.65 12.88 15.58
#